data_AF-A0A8E0RWE6-F1
#
_entry.id   AF-A0A8E0RWE6-F1
#
_cell.length_a   1.000
_cell.length_b   1.000
_cell.length_c   1.000
_cell.angle_alpha   90.00
_cell.angle_beta   90.00
_cell.angle_gamma   90.00
#
_symmetry.space_group_name_H-M   'P 1'
#
loop_
_entity.id
_entity.type
_entity.pdbx_description
1 polymer ?
#
loop_
_entity_poly.entity_id
_entity_poly.type
_entity_poly.pdbx_seq_one_letter_code
_entity_poly.pdbx_strand_id
1 'polypeptide(L)'
;MDVAYLSKCFSNFVKTALSSISPNKVIAYTQSQYETEYQGCEVLYEQDGLFYYYKVANHFEMVYVPQGKLIQNGEESPFAFSLFRFQGDEEAGLAVFVRYYDVLSPLHEAHISLRLPFDRLAIEKITTLCREQCGWSAAHVAASLSWSEVFKCPAVKK
;
A
#
# COMPACT_ATOMS: atom_id res chain seq x y z
N MET A 1 -4.03 -33.49 10.57
CA MET A 1 -3.16 -32.43 10.01
C MET A 1 -3.22 -32.57 8.50
N ASP A 2 -3.71 -31.54 7.82
CA ASP A 2 -4.08 -31.62 6.41
C ASP A 2 -2.87 -31.36 5.51
N VAL A 3 -2.58 -32.29 4.61
CA VAL A 3 -1.42 -32.25 3.70
C VAL A 3 -1.49 -31.05 2.75
N ALA A 4 -2.70 -30.54 2.49
CA ALA A 4 -2.93 -29.33 1.70
C ALA A 4 -2.45 -28.05 2.41
N TYR A 5 -2.54 -27.99 3.75
CA TYR A 5 -2.09 -26.86 4.54
C TYR A 5 -0.56 -26.74 4.51
N LEU A 6 0.13 -27.86 4.72
CA LEU A 6 1.59 -27.92 4.67
C LEU A 6 2.12 -27.56 3.27
N SER A 7 1.53 -28.13 2.22
CA SER A 7 1.92 -27.83 0.83
C SER A 7 1.78 -26.34 0.47
N LYS A 8 0.74 -25.65 0.98
CA LYS A 8 0.55 -24.21 0.80
C LYS A 8 1.57 -23.37 1.57
N CYS A 9 1.92 -23.74 2.81
CA CYS A 9 2.99 -23.08 3.55
C CYS A 9 4.35 -23.16 2.82
N PHE A 10 4.66 -24.31 2.21
CA PHE A 10 5.89 -24.47 1.43
C PHE A 10 5.87 -23.67 0.11
N SER A 11 4.71 -23.51 -0.54
CA SER A 11 4.58 -22.68 -1.75
C SER A 11 4.99 -21.21 -1.53
N ASN A 12 4.56 -20.61 -0.42
CA ASN A 12 4.92 -19.23 -0.08
C ASN A 12 6.41 -19.10 0.31
N PHE A 13 7.01 -20.16 0.85
CA PHE A 13 8.42 -20.20 1.21
C PHE A 13 9.35 -20.26 -0.02
N VAL A 14 8.91 -20.93 -1.10
CA VAL A 14 9.76 -21.22 -2.26
C VAL A 14 9.74 -20.11 -3.34
N LYS A 15 8.72 -19.25 -3.38
CA LYS A 15 8.59 -18.26 -4.47
C LYS A 15 9.43 -17.00 -4.33
N THR A 16 9.87 -16.61 -3.13
CA THR A 16 10.59 -15.34 -2.94
C THR A 16 12.08 -15.60 -2.72
N ALA A 17 12.83 -15.79 -3.81
CA ALA A 17 14.27 -15.64 -3.77
C ALA A 17 14.59 -14.24 -3.20
N LEU A 18 15.37 -14.15 -2.13
CA LEU A 18 15.68 -12.89 -1.43
C LEU A 18 16.19 -11.79 -2.38
N SER A 19 16.83 -12.15 -3.49
CA SER A 19 17.34 -11.25 -4.52
C SER A 19 16.30 -10.62 -5.45
N SER A 20 15.03 -11.08 -5.44
CA SER A 20 13.97 -10.55 -6.30
C SER A 20 13.02 -9.57 -5.61
N ILE A 21 13.18 -9.35 -4.29
CA ILE A 21 12.36 -8.40 -3.54
C ILE A 21 12.76 -6.99 -3.96
N SER A 22 11.83 -6.29 -4.62
CA SER A 22 11.96 -4.86 -4.94
C SER A 22 11.29 -4.05 -3.82
N PRO A 23 12.04 -3.49 -2.85
CA PRO A 23 11.49 -2.92 -1.62
C PRO A 23 10.55 -1.75 -1.87
N ASN A 24 10.84 -0.98 -2.91
CA ASN A 24 10.18 0.30 -3.20
C ASN A 24 9.22 0.23 -4.38
N LYS A 25 9.06 -0.95 -4.99
CA LYS A 25 8.25 -1.10 -6.19
C LYS A 25 6.78 -1.21 -5.80
N VAL A 26 6.00 -0.22 -6.23
CA VAL A 26 4.54 -0.30 -6.16
C VAL A 26 4.05 -1.37 -7.13
N ILE A 27 3.26 -2.32 -6.63
CA ILE A 27 2.65 -3.36 -7.45
C ILE A 27 1.13 -3.23 -7.36
N ALA A 28 0.50 -3.04 -8.51
CA ALA A 28 -0.95 -3.04 -8.65
C ALA A 28 -1.45 -4.48 -8.82
N TYR A 29 -2.52 -4.84 -8.12
CA TYR A 29 -3.16 -6.13 -8.17
C TYR A 29 -4.62 -6.00 -8.62
N THR A 30 -5.09 -6.93 -9.45
CA THR A 30 -6.53 -7.18 -9.58
C THR A 30 -7.07 -7.84 -8.31
N GLN A 31 -8.39 -7.90 -8.14
CA GLN A 31 -8.99 -8.52 -6.95
C GLN A 31 -8.54 -9.98 -6.80
N SER A 32 -8.60 -10.77 -7.87
CA SER A 32 -8.20 -12.18 -7.87
C SER A 32 -6.71 -12.36 -7.53
N GLN A 33 -5.84 -11.48 -8.03
CA GLN A 33 -4.42 -11.53 -7.71
C GLN A 33 -4.17 -11.19 -6.23
N TYR A 34 -4.81 -10.15 -5.70
CA TYR A 34 -4.71 -9.76 -4.30
C TYR A 34 -5.19 -10.90 -3.37
N GLU A 35 -6.37 -11.46 -3.65
CA GLU A 35 -6.93 -12.56 -2.85
C GLU A 35 -6.02 -13.79 -2.88
N THR A 36 -5.38 -14.09 -4.02
CA THR A 36 -4.44 -15.22 -4.15
C THR A 36 -3.12 -14.96 -3.44
N GLU A 37 -2.53 -13.78 -3.63
CA GLU A 37 -1.20 -13.42 -3.10
C GLU A 37 -1.21 -13.34 -1.57
N TYR A 38 -2.25 -12.74 -1.00
CA TYR A 38 -2.37 -12.54 0.45
C TYR A 38 -3.22 -13.63 1.14
N GLN A 39 -3.60 -14.70 0.42
CA GLN A 39 -4.34 -15.81 1.02
C GLN A 39 -3.52 -16.48 2.11
N GLY A 40 -4.00 -16.39 3.36
CA GLY A 40 -3.35 -17.01 4.51
C GLY A 40 -2.09 -16.28 4.99
N CYS A 41 -1.81 -15.08 4.47
CA CYS A 41 -0.86 -14.16 5.09
C CYS A 41 -1.44 -13.64 6.41
N GLU A 42 -0.58 -13.50 7.41
CA GLU A 42 -0.94 -12.89 8.68
C GLU A 42 -1.00 -11.37 8.51
N VAL A 43 -2.14 -10.77 8.89
CA VAL A 43 -2.28 -9.31 9.01
C VAL A 43 -1.80 -8.93 10.40
N LEU A 44 -0.70 -8.20 10.47
CA LEU A 44 -0.15 -7.73 11.74
C LEU A 44 -0.84 -6.45 12.20
N TYR A 45 -1.12 -5.55 11.26
CA TYR A 45 -1.81 -4.29 11.52
C TYR A 45 -2.75 -3.92 10.38
N GLU A 46 -3.87 -3.30 10.73
CA GLU A 46 -4.88 -2.79 9.81
C GLU A 46 -5.27 -1.36 10.24
N GLN A 47 -5.43 -0.46 9.27
CA GLN A 47 -5.94 0.89 9.49
C GLN A 47 -7.05 1.21 8.50
N ASP A 48 -8.18 1.67 9.04
CA ASP A 48 -9.40 2.11 8.34
C ASP A 48 -10.00 1.09 7.36
N GLY A 49 -9.62 -0.19 7.44
CA GLY A 49 -9.98 -1.20 6.43
C GLY A 49 -9.43 -0.91 5.02
N LEU A 50 -8.46 -0.01 4.92
CA LEU A 50 -7.84 0.46 3.68
C LEU A 50 -6.36 0.10 3.61
N PHE A 51 -5.65 0.12 4.73
CA PHE A 51 -4.21 -0.10 4.80
C PHE A 51 -3.92 -1.32 5.67
N TYR A 52 -3.16 -2.25 5.11
CA TYR A 52 -2.84 -3.53 5.74
C TYR A 52 -1.33 -3.70 5.79
N TYR A 53 -0.82 -4.17 6.93
CA TYR A 53 0.56 -4.55 7.12
C TYR A 53 0.64 -6.07 7.26
N TYR A 54 1.09 -6.74 6.20
CA TYR A 54 1.16 -8.19 6.13
C TYR A 54 2.54 -8.71 6.53
N LYS A 55 2.55 -9.86 7.20
CA LYS A 55 3.73 -10.72 7.31
C LYS A 55 3.77 -11.68 6.13
N VAL A 56 4.79 -11.54 5.28
CA VAL A 56 4.94 -12.33 4.06
C VAL A 56 6.28 -13.05 4.08
N ALA A 57 6.29 -14.34 4.46
CA ALA A 57 7.45 -15.23 4.52
C ALA A 57 8.75 -14.58 5.08
N ASN A 58 9.52 -13.89 4.23
CA ASN A 58 10.82 -13.29 4.53
C ASN A 58 10.83 -11.75 4.60
N HIS A 59 9.66 -11.10 4.58
CA HIS A 59 9.53 -9.65 4.65
C HIS A 59 8.15 -9.25 5.18
N PHE A 60 7.98 -7.96 5.40
CA PHE A 60 6.68 -7.35 5.68
C PHE A 60 6.26 -6.48 4.51
N GLU A 61 4.96 -6.37 4.26
CA GLU A 61 4.45 -5.63 3.12
C GLU A 61 3.30 -4.72 3.54
N MET A 62 3.37 -3.45 3.13
CA MET A 62 2.24 -2.53 3.24
C MET A 62 1.41 -2.62 1.97
N VAL A 63 0.12 -2.89 2.14
CA VAL A 63 -0.86 -2.96 1.06
C VAL A 63 -1.96 -1.95 1.30
N TYR A 64 -2.30 -1.21 0.25
CA TYR A 64 -3.38 -0.25 0.23
C TYR A 64 -4.49 -0.75 -0.71
N VAL A 65 -5.70 -0.84 -0.16
CA VAL A 65 -6.92 -1.28 -0.84
C VAL A 65 -7.89 -0.09 -0.87
N PRO A 66 -7.82 0.79 -1.88
CA PRO A 66 -8.80 1.86 -2.03
C PRO A 66 -10.18 1.23 -2.20
N GLN A 67 -11.02 1.28 -1.16
CA GLN A 67 -12.37 0.74 -1.25
C GLN A 67 -13.14 1.47 -2.37
N GLY A 68 -13.31 0.79 -3.51
CA GLY A 68 -13.99 1.33 -4.67
C GLY A 68 -13.65 0.51 -5.91
N LYS A 69 -14.64 -0.15 -6.51
CA LYS A 69 -14.48 -0.72 -7.86
C LYS A 69 -14.40 0.44 -8.85
N LEU A 70 -13.18 0.87 -9.19
CA LEU A 70 -12.97 1.84 -10.26
C LEU A 70 -13.10 1.13 -11.61
N ILE A 71 -14.30 0.70 -12.01
CA ILE A 71 -14.48 0.28 -13.41
C ILE A 71 -14.30 1.54 -14.27
N GLN A 72 -13.09 1.75 -14.79
CA GLN A 72 -12.79 2.80 -15.75
C GLN A 72 -12.66 2.13 -17.12
N ASN A 73 -13.58 2.46 -18.03
CA ASN A 73 -13.49 2.13 -19.46
C ASN A 73 -13.34 0.65 -19.83
N GLY A 74 -13.85 -0.27 -19.00
CA GLY A 74 -13.84 -1.71 -19.30
C GLY A 74 -12.50 -2.41 -19.05
N GLU A 75 -11.49 -1.68 -18.57
CA GLU A 75 -10.27 -2.26 -17.99
C GLU A 75 -10.46 -2.39 -16.46
N GLU A 76 -10.04 -3.51 -15.88
CA GLU A 76 -10.04 -3.68 -14.42
C GLU A 76 -9.06 -2.66 -13.81
N SER A 77 -9.57 -1.66 -13.09
CA SER A 77 -8.71 -0.86 -12.23
C SER A 77 -8.00 -1.74 -11.21
N PRO A 78 -6.78 -1.39 -10.79
CA PRO A 78 -6.16 -2.01 -9.63
C PRO A 78 -7.11 -2.01 -8.44
N PHE A 79 -7.33 -3.18 -7.86
CA PHE A 79 -8.10 -3.38 -6.63
C PHE A 79 -7.25 -3.01 -5.41
N ALA A 80 -5.97 -3.37 -5.44
CA ALA A 80 -5.02 -3.13 -4.35
C ALA A 80 -3.65 -2.74 -4.89
N PHE A 81 -2.87 -2.08 -4.05
CA PHE A 81 -1.50 -1.68 -4.31
C PHE A 81 -0.60 -2.15 -3.17
N SER A 82 0.38 -3.00 -3.46
CA SER A 82 1.55 -3.13 -2.59
C SER A 82 2.38 -1.86 -2.72
N LEU A 83 2.69 -1.21 -1.60
CA LEU A 83 3.35 0.10 -1.55
C LEU A 83 4.85 -0.01 -1.27
N PHE A 84 5.21 -0.87 -0.32
CA PHE A 84 6.59 -1.20 -0.03
C PHE A 84 6.71 -2.59 0.59
N ARG A 85 7.91 -3.15 0.46
CA ARG A 85 8.35 -4.38 1.13
C ARG A 85 9.50 -4.03 2.05
N PHE A 86 9.38 -4.38 3.32
CA PHE A 86 10.35 -4.10 4.35
C PHE A 86 11.00 -5.39 4.85
N GLN A 87 12.34 -5.40 4.88
CA GLN A 87 13.13 -6.49 5.46
C GLN A 87 13.81 -5.99 6.72
N GLY A 88 13.73 -6.76 7.80
CA GLY A 88 14.36 -6.43 9.06
C GLY A 88 13.42 -6.67 10.23
N ASP A 89 13.51 -5.79 11.23
CA ASP A 89 12.72 -5.85 12.44
C ASP A 89 11.25 -5.42 12.20
N GLU A 90 10.32 -6.13 12.84
CA GLU A 90 8.88 -5.90 12.70
C GLU A 90 8.47 -4.51 13.20
N GLU A 91 8.99 -4.06 14.35
CA GLU A 91 8.66 -2.75 14.92
C GLU A 91 9.20 -1.62 14.04
N ALA A 92 10.41 -1.78 13.51
CA ALA A 92 10.99 -0.82 12.56
C ALA A 92 10.14 -0.71 11.29
N GLY A 93 9.66 -1.84 10.76
CA GLY A 93 8.80 -1.87 9.58
C GLY A 93 7.41 -1.29 9.86
N LEU A 94 6.84 -1.55 11.03
CA LEU A 94 5.59 -0.93 11.48
C LEU A 94 5.72 0.59 11.60
N ALA A 95 6.85 1.09 12.10
CA ALA A 95 7.09 2.54 12.14
C ALA A 95 7.11 3.16 10.72
N VAL A 96 7.58 2.44 9.71
CA VAL A 96 7.49 2.87 8.29
C VAL A 96 6.03 2.87 7.84
N PHE A 97 5.28 1.81 8.16
CA PHE A 97 3.85 1.69 7.84
C PHE A 97 3.06 2.89 8.38
N VAL A 98 3.22 3.22 9.67
CA VAL A 98 2.51 4.35 10.31
C VAL A 98 2.82 5.67 9.61
N ARG A 99 4.08 5.95 9.29
CA ARG A 99 4.44 7.18 8.56
C ARG A 99 3.81 7.27 7.18
N TYR A 100 3.75 6.16 6.46
CA TYR A 100 3.09 6.11 5.16
C TYR A 100 1.59 6.34 5.29
N TYR A 101 0.96 5.72 6.28
CA TYR A 101 -0.44 5.90 6.58
C TYR A 101 -0.78 7.36 6.90
N ASP A 102 0.03 8.04 7.73
CA ASP A 102 -0.17 9.45 8.10
C ASP A 102 -0.14 10.40 6.89
N VAL A 103 0.52 10.01 5.81
CA VAL A 103 0.56 10.76 4.55
C VAL A 103 -0.55 10.32 3.59
N LEU A 104 -0.73 9.01 3.40
CA LEU A 104 -1.64 8.46 2.40
C LEU A 104 -3.11 8.56 2.79
N SER A 105 -3.45 8.41 4.08
CA SER A 105 -4.84 8.46 4.54
C SER A 105 -5.49 9.83 4.27
N PRO A 106 -4.87 10.97 4.63
CA PRO A 106 -5.43 12.28 4.27
C PRO A 106 -5.52 12.53 2.76
N LEU A 107 -4.56 12.03 1.98
CA LEU A 107 -4.57 12.15 0.52
C LEU A 107 -5.64 11.28 -0.13
N HIS A 108 -5.92 10.10 0.44
CA HIS A 108 -7.03 9.24 0.04
C HIS A 108 -8.39 9.92 0.31
N GLU A 109 -8.56 10.53 1.48
CA GLU A 109 -9.79 11.27 1.81
C GLU A 109 -9.99 12.46 0.85
N ALA A 110 -8.91 13.20 0.56
CA ALA A 110 -8.93 14.27 -0.43
C ALA A 110 -9.24 13.74 -1.84
N HIS A 111 -8.72 12.58 -2.22
CA HIS A 111 -9.07 11.91 -3.47
C HIS A 111 -10.57 11.62 -3.57
N ILE A 112 -11.16 11.01 -2.55
CA ILE A 112 -12.60 10.72 -2.53
C ILE A 112 -13.41 12.02 -2.62
N SER A 113 -13.03 13.02 -1.83
CA SER A 113 -13.79 14.27 -1.70
C SER A 113 -13.69 15.18 -2.94
N LEU A 114 -12.52 15.23 -3.57
CA LEU A 114 -12.20 16.19 -4.62
C LEU A 114 -11.98 15.54 -6.00
N ARG A 115 -12.11 14.21 -6.10
CA ARG A 115 -11.87 13.42 -7.32
C ARG A 115 -10.48 13.61 -7.93
N LEU A 116 -9.46 13.72 -7.07
CA LEU A 116 -8.07 13.85 -7.51
C LEU A 116 -7.59 12.58 -8.23
N PRO A 117 -6.58 12.63 -9.10
CA PRO A 117 -6.00 11.42 -9.66
C PRO A 117 -5.30 10.61 -8.55
N PHE A 118 -5.75 9.38 -8.33
CA PHE A 118 -5.14 8.45 -7.37
C PHE A 118 -4.87 7.10 -8.03
N ASP A 119 -4.32 7.18 -9.23
CA ASP A 119 -3.87 6.03 -10.02
C ASP A 119 -2.50 5.52 -9.54
N ARG A 120 -2.03 4.46 -10.19
CA ARG A 120 -0.73 3.86 -9.88
C ARG A 120 0.42 4.87 -9.93
N LEU A 121 0.45 5.76 -10.91
CA LEU A 121 1.54 6.73 -11.09
C LEU A 121 1.54 7.76 -9.97
N ALA A 122 0.37 8.23 -9.55
CA ALA A 122 0.24 9.11 -8.39
C ALA A 122 0.73 8.43 -7.11
N ILE A 123 0.33 7.18 -6.88
CA ILE A 123 0.77 6.38 -5.72
C ILE A 123 2.28 6.14 -5.74
N GLU A 124 2.86 5.83 -6.90
CA GLU A 124 4.32 5.70 -7.07
C GLU A 124 5.06 7.00 -6.72
N LYS A 125 4.53 8.16 -7.10
CA LYS A 125 5.09 9.46 -6.73
C LYS A 125 4.96 9.74 -5.23
N ILE A 126 3.77 9.53 -4.64
CA ILE A 126 3.53 9.74 -3.21
C ILE A 126 4.48 8.87 -2.38
N THR A 127 4.53 7.58 -2.68
CA THR A 127 5.39 6.63 -1.95
C THR A 127 6.87 6.93 -2.14
N THR A 128 7.27 7.50 -3.28
CA THR A 128 8.64 7.99 -3.50
C THR A 128 8.97 9.19 -2.62
N LEU A 129 8.09 10.20 -2.58
CA LEU A 129 8.25 11.37 -1.71
C LEU A 129 8.30 10.98 -0.23
N CYS A 130 7.48 10.01 0.20
CA CYS A 130 7.52 9.51 1.58
C CYS A 130 8.89 8.94 1.98
N ARG A 131 9.65 8.35 1.03
CA ARG A 131 10.99 7.81 1.30
C ARG A 131 12.05 8.88 1.28
N GLU A 132 12.02 9.71 0.26
CA GLU A 132 13.07 10.69 0.00
C GLU A 132 13.00 11.87 0.96
N GLN A 133 11.79 12.20 1.44
CA GLN A 133 11.51 13.37 2.25
C GLN A 133 10.92 12.96 3.61
N CYS A 134 11.76 12.32 4.43
CA CYS A 134 11.37 11.89 5.76
C CYS A 134 10.82 13.07 6.60
N GLY A 135 9.63 12.89 7.18
CA GLY A 135 8.96 13.92 7.99
C GLY A 135 8.00 14.84 7.20
N TRP A 136 7.90 14.68 5.88
CA TRP A 136 6.87 15.38 5.12
C TRP A 136 5.47 14.85 5.45
N SER A 137 4.58 15.78 5.77
CA SER A 137 3.14 15.50 5.92
C SER A 137 2.43 15.39 4.57
N ALA A 138 1.16 14.96 4.60
CA ALA A 138 0.27 14.95 3.43
C ALA A 138 0.24 16.30 2.69
N ALA A 139 0.28 17.42 3.43
CA ALA A 139 0.29 18.77 2.86
C ALA A 139 1.54 19.03 2.00
N HIS A 140 2.72 18.62 2.47
CA HIS A 140 3.97 18.77 1.73
C HIS A 140 3.96 17.94 0.44
N VAL A 141 3.48 16.70 0.53
CA VAL A 141 3.34 15.81 -0.62
C VAL A 141 2.33 16.36 -1.63
N ALA A 142 1.16 16.83 -1.18
CA ALA A 142 0.16 17.46 -2.04
C ALA A 142 0.71 18.70 -2.77
N ALA A 143 1.46 19.56 -2.07
CA ALA A 143 2.13 20.71 -2.67
C ALA A 143 3.10 20.27 -3.79
N SER A 144 3.91 19.24 -3.52
CA SER A 144 4.87 18.72 -4.49
C SER A 144 4.20 18.08 -5.72
N LEU A 145 2.97 17.59 -5.59
CA LEU A 145 2.17 17.05 -6.70
C LEU A 145 1.32 18.10 -7.41
N SER A 146 1.45 19.38 -7.02
CA SER A 146 0.62 20.49 -7.51
C SER A 146 -0.89 20.29 -7.28
N TRP A 147 -1.28 19.53 -6.26
CA TRP A 147 -2.67 19.29 -5.89
C TRP A 147 -3.20 20.39 -4.98
N SER A 148 -3.27 21.61 -5.50
CA SER A 148 -3.67 22.80 -4.76
C SER A 148 -5.07 22.70 -4.13
N GLU A 149 -5.93 21.88 -4.73
CA GLU A 149 -7.30 21.63 -4.29
C GLU A 149 -7.34 20.91 -2.94
N VAL A 150 -6.31 20.11 -2.63
CA VAL A 150 -6.20 19.35 -1.38
C VAL A 150 -6.22 20.25 -0.15
N PHE A 151 -5.68 21.48 -0.25
CA PHE A 151 -5.69 22.45 0.86
C PHE A 151 -7.08 22.97 1.21
N LYS A 152 -8.07 22.73 0.35
CA LYS A 152 -9.49 22.99 0.63
C LYS A 152 -10.13 21.88 1.47
N CYS A 153 -9.50 20.70 1.53
CA CYS A 153 -9.96 19.56 2.32
C CYS A 153 -9.51 19.68 3.80
N PRO A 154 -10.41 19.51 4.79
CA PRO A 154 -10.04 19.52 6.21
C PRO A 154 -9.04 18.42 6.58
N ALA A 155 -9.06 17.29 5.88
CA ALA A 155 -8.21 16.11 6.14
C ALA A 155 -6.71 16.45 6.13
N VAL A 156 -6.30 17.39 5.28
CA VAL A 156 -4.87 17.72 5.04
C VAL A 156 -4.40 18.93 5.85
N LYS A 157 -5.26 19.50 6.70
CA LYS A 157 -4.90 20.63 7.58
C LYS A 157 -4.35 20.22 8.94
N LYS A 158 -4.23 18.92 9.21
CA LYS A 158 -3.70 18.38 10.47
C LYS A 158 -2.18 18.30 10.45
#